data_AF-A0A8S1JCD1-F1
#
_entry.id   AF-A0A8S1JCD1-F1
#
_cell.length_a   1.000
_cell.length_b   1.000
_cell.length_c   1.000
_cell.angle_alpha   90.00
_cell.angle_beta   90.00
_cell.angle_gamma   90.00
#
_symmetry.space_group_name_H-M   'P 1'
#
loop_
_entity.id
_entity.type
_entity.pdbx_description
1 polymer ?
#
loop_
_entity_poly.entity_id
_entity_poly.type
_entity_poly.pdbx_seq_one_letter_code
_entity_poly.pdbx_strand_id
1 'polypeptide(L)'
;MAGLEHQVHLLSAQVQRLAVEKSSLQNQNDLLSKVLAMKEGQMNVLRHEAKTKDDDSPSGEVGPCPPCSMRAVLGLATVESASTYTAEVVMKMSLDEVCQKYKEYVHNLSELLISVDKPGGNPDAEGEIHKIMAYQGELLAKLVVLKPEHGAMFVGRNFELGRTELPDETEALKSTEGLLRGLELTSSQRKRIVALYHQFQTNMQRIRKNRQHLNKSLQDHLSVAEGEYVPGIGMHKVAKTTVEMDEVMQELKNTVDLERHEYSNLCGAFFAMILSSLQAARTIVRSYPFYPDVMGLTILVVRTSKEEDLDSGSDCTGASS
;
A
#
# COMPACT_ATOMS: atom_id res chain seq x y z
N MET A 1 -7.44 -46.82 27.45
CA MET A 1 -6.77 -45.55 27.10
C MET A 1 -6.99 -45.15 25.64
N ALA A 2 -6.95 -46.07 24.67
CA ALA A 2 -7.19 -45.77 23.24
C ALA A 2 -8.53 -45.06 22.89
N GLY A 3 -9.61 -45.28 23.65
CA GLY A 3 -10.91 -44.63 23.40
C GLY A 3 -10.92 -43.13 23.75
N LEU A 4 -10.17 -42.72 24.79
CA LEU A 4 -10.04 -41.31 25.16
C LEU A 4 -9.18 -40.55 24.15
N GLU A 5 -8.08 -41.15 23.68
CA GLU A 5 -7.21 -40.56 22.67
C GLU A 5 -7.97 -40.31 21.35
N HIS A 6 -8.81 -41.27 20.93
CA HIS A 6 -9.64 -41.10 19.75
C HIS A 6 -10.68 -39.98 19.91
N GLN A 7 -11.30 -39.88 21.09
CA GLN A 7 -12.29 -38.85 21.39
C GLN A 7 -11.66 -37.45 21.49
N VAL A 8 -10.46 -37.34 22.06
CA VAL A 8 -9.66 -36.11 22.09
C VAL A 8 -9.28 -35.68 20.67
N HIS A 9 -8.89 -36.61 19.80
CA HIS A 9 -8.53 -36.30 18.42
C HIS A 9 -9.74 -35.82 17.58
N LEU A 10 -10.92 -36.40 17.82
CA LEU A 10 -12.19 -36.01 17.19
C LEU A 10 -12.63 -34.62 17.67
N LEU A 11 -12.57 -34.38 18.98
CA LEU A 11 -12.88 -33.07 19.57
C LEU A 11 -11.90 -31.99 19.09
N SER A 12 -10.61 -32.30 19.00
CA SER A 12 -9.60 -31.37 18.47
C SER A 12 -9.87 -31.00 17.00
N ALA A 13 -10.21 -31.99 16.16
CA ALA A 13 -10.59 -31.74 14.78
C ALA A 13 -11.86 -30.89 14.66
N GLN A 14 -12.83 -31.10 15.56
CA GLN A 14 -14.07 -30.33 15.60
C GLN A 14 -13.84 -28.89 16.07
N VAL A 15 -12.98 -28.69 17.09
CA VAL A 15 -12.56 -27.36 17.56
C VAL A 15 -11.78 -26.61 16.46
N GLN A 16 -10.90 -27.27 15.72
CA GLN A 16 -10.21 -26.66 14.58
C GLN A 16 -11.18 -26.22 13.48
N ARG A 17 -12.16 -27.06 13.12
CA ARG A 17 -13.20 -26.66 12.16
C ARG A 17 -14.00 -25.46 12.65
N LEU A 18 -14.45 -25.50 13.91
CA LEU A 18 -15.20 -24.39 14.50
C LEU A 18 -14.35 -23.12 14.62
N ALA A 19 -13.05 -23.23 14.83
CA ALA A 19 -12.14 -22.07 14.83
C ALA A 19 -12.00 -21.45 13.44
N VAL A 20 -11.88 -22.27 12.39
CA VAL A 20 -11.87 -21.81 10.99
C VAL A 20 -13.21 -21.17 10.62
N GLU A 21 -14.32 -21.81 10.97
CA GLU A 21 -15.67 -21.29 10.70
C GLU A 21 -15.94 -19.99 11.47
N LYS A 22 -15.56 -19.93 12.75
CA LYS A 22 -15.64 -18.69 13.54
C LYS A 22 -14.77 -17.58 12.94
N SER A 23 -13.55 -17.89 12.51
CA SER A 23 -12.67 -16.93 11.82
C SER A 23 -13.33 -16.43 10.53
N SER A 24 -13.90 -17.33 9.73
CA SER A 24 -14.62 -17.01 8.49
C SER A 24 -15.86 -16.13 8.74
N LEU A 25 -16.70 -16.47 9.72
CA LEU A 25 -17.88 -15.69 10.09
C LEU A 25 -17.51 -14.33 10.70
N GLN A 26 -16.46 -14.28 11.50
CA GLN A 26 -15.94 -13.03 12.05
C GLN A 26 -15.38 -12.15 10.93
N ASN A 27 -14.67 -12.75 9.98
CA ASN A 27 -14.20 -12.10 8.76
C ASN A 27 -15.34 -11.54 7.91
N GLN A 28 -16.46 -12.27 7.82
CA GLN A 28 -17.67 -11.85 7.11
C GLN A 28 -18.40 -10.73 7.84
N ASN A 29 -18.55 -10.81 9.17
CA ASN A 29 -19.14 -9.76 9.99
C ASN A 29 -18.34 -8.46 9.94
N ASP A 30 -17.00 -8.54 9.98
CA ASP A 30 -16.14 -7.37 9.85
C ASP A 30 -16.30 -6.71 8.48
N LEU A 31 -16.40 -7.51 7.41
CA LEU A 31 -16.64 -7.01 6.05
C LEU A 31 -18.01 -6.33 5.96
N LEU A 32 -19.07 -6.99 6.43
CA LEU A 32 -20.43 -6.46 6.42
C LEU A 32 -20.56 -5.18 7.26
N SER A 33 -19.92 -5.13 8.43
CA SER A 33 -19.88 -3.93 9.28
C SER A 33 -19.22 -2.76 8.56
N LYS A 34 -18.14 -3.02 7.80
CA LYS A 34 -17.49 -1.99 6.98
C LYS A 34 -18.34 -1.56 5.79
N VAL A 35 -19.02 -2.50 5.12
CA VAL A 35 -19.95 -2.16 4.02
C VAL A 35 -21.12 -1.33 4.54
N LEU A 36 -21.65 -1.65 5.72
CA LEU A 36 -22.68 -0.84 6.37
C LEU A 36 -22.17 0.57 6.70
N ALA A 37 -20.99 0.68 7.30
CA ALA A 37 -20.37 1.98 7.58
C ALA A 37 -20.12 2.80 6.31
N MET A 38 -19.65 2.16 5.23
CA MET A 38 -19.47 2.81 3.92
C MET A 38 -20.80 3.24 3.29
N LYS A 39 -21.83 2.39 3.32
CA LYS A 39 -23.18 2.72 2.81
C LYS A 39 -23.82 3.82 3.64
N GLU A 40 -23.60 3.86 4.95
CA GLU A 40 -24.07 4.93 5.83
C GLU A 40 -23.33 6.25 5.55
N GLY A 41 -22.02 6.21 5.35
CA GLY A 41 -21.22 7.34 4.85
C GLY A 41 -21.75 7.88 3.52
N GLN A 42 -21.96 7.00 2.53
CA GLN A 42 -22.55 7.36 1.24
C GLN A 42 -23.97 7.91 1.37
N MET A 43 -24.80 7.35 2.26
CA MET A 43 -26.15 7.85 2.52
C MET A 43 -26.12 9.24 3.17
N ASN A 44 -25.15 9.50 4.03
CA ASN A 44 -24.95 10.82 4.62
C ASN A 44 -24.44 11.83 3.59
N VAL A 45 -23.53 11.43 2.69
CA VAL A 45 -23.10 12.26 1.55
C VAL A 45 -24.28 12.53 0.62
N LEU A 46 -25.08 11.53 0.25
CA LEU A 46 -26.28 11.71 -0.58
C LEU A 46 -27.35 12.57 0.11
N ARG A 47 -27.50 12.47 1.43
CA ARG A 47 -28.39 13.35 2.22
C ARG A 47 -27.87 14.78 2.28
N HIS A 48 -26.54 14.97 2.32
CA HIS A 48 -25.92 16.29 2.23
C HIS A 48 -26.04 16.87 0.82
N GLU A 49 -25.79 16.07 -0.21
CA GLU A 49 -25.97 16.45 -1.60
C GLU A 49 -27.43 16.75 -1.95
N ALA A 50 -28.39 15.99 -1.41
CA ALA A 50 -29.82 16.27 -1.58
C ALA A 50 -30.26 17.55 -0.86
N LYS A 51 -29.53 17.98 0.18
CA LYS A 51 -29.74 19.29 0.85
C LYS A 51 -29.06 20.44 0.12
N THR A 52 -28.02 20.17 -0.66
CA THR A 52 -27.28 21.20 -1.41
C THR A 52 -27.68 21.30 -2.88
N LYS A 53 -28.40 20.32 -3.45
CA LYS A 53 -28.88 20.29 -4.84
C LYS A 53 -30.23 21.00 -5.06
N ASP A 54 -30.79 21.66 -4.04
CA ASP A 54 -31.87 22.64 -4.21
C ASP A 54 -31.34 24.03 -4.63
N ASP A 55 -30.01 24.23 -4.65
CA ASP A 55 -29.38 25.44 -5.19
C ASP A 55 -28.29 25.05 -6.21
N ASP A 56 -28.52 25.49 -7.45
CA ASP A 56 -27.62 25.55 -8.60
C ASP A 56 -27.33 24.31 -9.48
N SER A 57 -27.49 24.56 -10.78
CA SER A 57 -27.01 23.85 -11.96
C SER A 57 -26.77 24.89 -13.05
N PRO A 58 -26.11 24.59 -14.19
CA PRO A 58 -24.96 23.70 -14.47
C PRO A 58 -23.87 24.50 -15.24
N SER A 59 -22.71 23.96 -15.68
CA SER A 59 -22.51 23.37 -17.03
C SER A 59 -21.06 23.61 -17.53
N GLY A 60 -20.60 22.82 -18.53
CA GLY A 60 -19.42 23.12 -19.37
C GLY A 60 -18.47 21.92 -19.54
N GLU A 61 -18.72 21.01 -20.49
CA GLU A 61 -18.21 20.98 -21.89
C GLU A 61 -16.82 20.34 -22.08
N VAL A 62 -16.80 19.36 -22.99
CA VAL A 62 -15.73 18.41 -23.31
C VAL A 62 -15.10 18.78 -24.65
N GLY A 63 -13.77 18.79 -24.74
CA GLY A 63 -13.00 19.01 -25.98
C GLY A 63 -11.92 17.92 -26.22
N PRO A 64 -11.73 17.41 -27.45
CA PRO A 64 -10.89 16.22 -27.74
C PRO A 64 -9.50 16.57 -28.34
N CYS A 65 -8.46 15.78 -28.06
CA CYS A 65 -7.23 15.72 -28.88
C CYS A 65 -6.44 14.39 -28.73
N PRO A 66 -5.62 14.00 -29.75
CA PRO A 66 -5.17 12.63 -30.05
C PRO A 66 -3.68 12.33 -29.69
N PRO A 67 -3.14 11.11 -29.90
CA PRO A 67 -2.26 10.45 -28.94
C PRO A 67 -0.75 10.60 -29.22
N CYS A 68 0.05 10.66 -28.15
CA CYS A 68 1.48 10.35 -28.19
C CYS A 68 1.79 9.13 -27.30
N SER A 69 2.25 8.06 -27.96
CA SER A 69 2.69 6.80 -27.35
C SER A 69 4.11 6.91 -26.82
N MET A 70 4.32 6.63 -25.53
CA MET A 70 5.61 6.30 -24.92
C MET A 70 5.47 4.98 -24.16
N ARG A 71 5.51 3.90 -24.93
CA ARG A 71 5.48 2.50 -24.49
C ARG A 71 6.92 2.02 -24.31
N ALA A 72 7.46 2.09 -23.10
CA ALA A 72 8.52 1.24 -22.56
C ALA A 72 9.05 1.84 -21.25
N VAL A 73 8.84 1.19 -20.10
CA VAL A 73 9.81 1.16 -18.97
C VAL A 73 9.48 0.03 -17.96
N LEU A 74 8.26 -0.47 -17.85
CA LEU A 74 7.97 -1.57 -16.90
C LEU A 74 7.63 -2.86 -17.63
N GLY A 75 8.56 -3.83 -17.59
CA GLY A 75 8.35 -5.23 -17.96
C GLY A 75 7.38 -5.95 -17.03
N LEU A 76 6.19 -5.38 -16.83
CA LEU A 76 5.02 -6.07 -16.35
C LEU A 76 4.39 -6.74 -17.56
N ALA A 77 4.21 -8.05 -17.48
CA ALA A 77 3.52 -8.83 -18.51
C ALA A 77 2.21 -8.12 -18.87
N THR A 78 2.12 -7.72 -20.14
CA THR A 78 0.96 -7.05 -20.71
C THR A 78 -0.21 -8.02 -20.70
N VAL A 79 -1.15 -7.82 -19.78
CA VAL A 79 -2.54 -8.16 -20.07
C VAL A 79 -3.00 -7.08 -21.05
N GLU A 80 -3.28 -7.49 -22.29
CA GLU A 80 -3.83 -6.64 -23.36
C GLU A 80 -5.25 -6.20 -23.02
N SER A 81 -5.37 -5.31 -22.05
CA SER A 81 -6.57 -4.51 -21.81
C SER A 81 -6.20 -3.07 -22.12
N ALA A 82 -6.92 -2.45 -23.05
CA ALA A 82 -6.72 -1.06 -23.41
C ALA A 82 -6.67 -0.20 -22.14
N SER A 83 -5.49 0.35 -21.85
CA SER A 83 -5.20 1.03 -20.59
C SER A 83 -6.16 2.22 -20.43
N THR A 84 -7.11 2.14 -19.50
CA THR A 84 -8.18 3.15 -19.36
C THR A 84 -7.61 4.51 -18.90
N TYR A 85 -6.46 4.50 -18.23
CA TYR A 85 -5.82 5.69 -17.70
C TYR A 85 -4.62 6.11 -18.54
N THR A 86 -4.78 7.00 -19.51
CA THR A 86 -3.60 7.56 -20.21
C THR A 86 -2.78 8.47 -19.27
N ALA A 87 -1.49 8.65 -19.57
CA ALA A 87 -0.62 9.53 -18.77
C ALA A 87 -1.18 10.96 -18.70
N GLU A 88 -1.77 11.44 -19.78
CA GLU A 88 -2.42 12.75 -19.86
C GLU A 88 -3.62 12.88 -18.92
N VAL A 89 -4.44 11.83 -18.80
CA VAL A 89 -5.59 11.81 -17.88
C VAL A 89 -5.09 11.92 -16.45
N VAL A 90 -4.14 11.07 -16.04
CA VAL A 90 -3.58 11.08 -14.67
C VAL A 90 -2.90 12.42 -14.36
N MET A 91 -2.22 13.02 -15.35
CA MET A 91 -1.62 14.35 -15.20
C MET A 91 -2.63 15.46 -14.97
N LYS A 92 -3.85 15.33 -15.51
CA LYS A 92 -4.94 16.30 -15.27
C LYS A 92 -5.70 16.03 -13.98
N MET A 93 -5.69 14.80 -13.47
CA MET A 93 -6.42 14.45 -12.26
C MET A 93 -5.90 15.18 -11.02
N SER A 94 -6.82 15.75 -10.26
CA SER A 94 -6.58 16.26 -8.91
C SER A 94 -6.43 15.13 -7.91
N LEU A 95 -5.85 15.40 -6.74
CA LEU A 95 -5.76 14.40 -5.67
C LEU A 95 -7.16 13.95 -5.21
N ASP A 96 -8.11 14.87 -5.12
CA ASP A 96 -9.48 14.57 -4.68
C ASP A 96 -10.22 13.66 -5.67
N GLU A 97 -10.02 13.85 -6.98
CA GLU A 97 -10.56 12.96 -8.01
C GLU A 97 -10.01 11.54 -7.90
N VAL A 98 -8.69 11.40 -7.62
CA VAL A 98 -8.07 10.09 -7.38
C VAL A 98 -8.65 9.45 -6.12
N CYS A 99 -8.79 10.21 -5.03
CA CYS A 99 -9.39 9.72 -3.79
C CYS A 99 -10.85 9.29 -3.99
N GLN A 100 -11.62 10.05 -4.76
CA GLN A 100 -13.01 9.70 -5.08
C GLN A 100 -13.09 8.42 -5.91
N LYS A 101 -12.23 8.28 -6.93
CA LYS A 101 -12.09 7.04 -7.70
C LYS A 101 -11.76 5.87 -6.80
N TYR A 102 -10.81 6.04 -5.87
CA TYR A 102 -10.47 4.99 -4.91
C TYR A 102 -11.68 4.58 -4.06
N LYS A 103 -12.49 5.52 -3.54
CA LYS A 103 -13.71 5.19 -2.80
C LYS A 103 -14.70 4.37 -3.63
N GLU A 104 -14.91 4.75 -4.89
CA GLU A 104 -15.74 3.99 -5.84
C GLU A 104 -15.19 2.56 -6.02
N TYR A 105 -13.86 2.41 -6.12
CA TYR A 105 -13.24 1.10 -6.22
C TYR A 105 -13.40 0.26 -4.96
N VAL A 106 -13.15 0.81 -3.78
CA VAL A 106 -13.37 0.10 -2.52
C VAL A 106 -14.83 -0.33 -2.39
N HIS A 107 -15.76 0.52 -2.81
CA HIS A 107 -17.19 0.21 -2.83
C HIS A 107 -17.51 -1.00 -3.72
N ASN A 108 -17.08 -0.96 -4.98
CA ASN A 108 -17.32 -2.03 -5.95
C ASN A 108 -16.68 -3.35 -5.50
N LEU A 109 -15.45 -3.30 -4.96
CA LEU A 109 -14.78 -4.47 -4.40
C LEU A 109 -15.56 -5.04 -3.20
N SER A 110 -16.12 -4.18 -2.35
CA SER A 110 -16.88 -4.64 -1.18
C SER A 110 -18.15 -5.41 -1.57
N GLU A 111 -18.87 -4.97 -2.60
CA GLU A 111 -20.06 -5.65 -3.11
C GLU A 111 -19.72 -6.99 -3.78
N LEU A 112 -18.62 -7.04 -4.53
CA LEU A 112 -18.13 -8.26 -5.15
C LEU A 112 -17.63 -9.28 -4.12
N LEU A 113 -16.89 -8.84 -3.09
CA LEU A 113 -16.43 -9.72 -2.00
C LEU A 113 -17.60 -10.37 -1.25
N ILE A 114 -18.66 -9.61 -0.95
CA ILE A 114 -19.89 -10.18 -0.36
C ILE A 114 -20.50 -11.24 -1.26
N SER A 115 -20.41 -11.05 -2.58
CA SER A 115 -20.97 -11.98 -3.56
C SER A 115 -20.15 -13.27 -3.66
N VAL A 116 -18.82 -13.20 -3.49
CA VAL A 116 -17.91 -14.36 -3.45
C VAL A 116 -18.11 -15.18 -2.18
N ASP A 117 -18.29 -14.53 -1.02
CA ASP A 117 -18.38 -15.23 0.27
C ASP A 117 -19.77 -15.89 0.50
N LYS A 118 -20.77 -15.67 -0.37
CA LYS A 118 -22.11 -16.29 -0.28
C LYS A 118 -22.14 -17.66 -0.98
N PRO A 119 -22.72 -18.71 -0.35
CA PRO A 119 -22.93 -20.00 -1.02
C PRO A 119 -23.91 -19.84 -2.19
N GLY A 120 -23.47 -20.17 -3.41
CA GLY A 120 -24.20 -19.89 -4.66
C GLY A 120 -23.91 -18.51 -5.27
N GLY A 121 -22.83 -17.87 -4.83
CA GLY A 121 -22.36 -16.58 -5.34
C GLY A 121 -22.05 -16.55 -6.84
N ASN A 122 -21.91 -15.33 -7.38
CA ASN A 122 -21.62 -15.13 -8.79
C ASN A 122 -20.25 -15.75 -9.16
N PRO A 123 -20.18 -16.77 -10.04
CA PRO A 123 -18.93 -17.41 -10.43
C PRO A 123 -17.95 -16.46 -11.14
N ASP A 124 -18.44 -15.36 -11.72
CA ASP A 124 -17.61 -14.38 -12.43
C ASP A 124 -17.04 -13.29 -11.49
N ALA A 125 -17.45 -13.27 -10.22
CA ALA A 125 -17.07 -12.19 -9.29
C ALA A 125 -15.55 -12.12 -9.05
N GLU A 126 -14.85 -13.26 -9.02
CA GLU A 126 -13.38 -13.27 -8.88
C GLU A 126 -12.69 -12.68 -10.12
N GLY A 127 -13.22 -12.93 -11.32
CA GLY A 127 -12.72 -12.35 -12.56
C GLY A 127 -12.90 -10.84 -12.60
N GLU A 128 -14.05 -10.35 -12.14
CA GLU A 128 -14.32 -8.91 -12.02
C GLU A 128 -13.44 -8.24 -10.94
N ILE A 129 -13.22 -8.90 -9.80
CA ILE A 129 -12.25 -8.43 -8.79
C ILE A 129 -10.86 -8.30 -9.41
N HIS A 130 -10.40 -9.31 -10.16
CA HIS A 130 -9.10 -9.26 -10.82
C HIS A 130 -8.97 -8.05 -11.77
N LYS A 131 -10.00 -7.81 -12.60
CA LYS A 131 -10.03 -6.64 -13.49
C LYS A 131 -9.97 -5.33 -12.72
N ILE A 132 -10.82 -5.15 -11.71
CA ILE A 132 -10.84 -3.92 -10.89
C ILE A 132 -9.49 -3.69 -10.21
N MET A 133 -8.89 -4.74 -9.65
CA MET A 133 -7.57 -4.67 -9.03
C MET A 133 -6.48 -4.27 -10.03
N ALA A 134 -6.52 -4.79 -11.25
CA ALA A 134 -5.58 -4.42 -12.32
C ALA A 134 -5.75 -2.94 -12.72
N TYR A 135 -6.98 -2.48 -12.92
CA TYR A 135 -7.27 -1.07 -13.25
C TYR A 135 -6.80 -0.12 -12.16
N GLN A 136 -7.06 -0.44 -10.90
CA GLN A 136 -6.62 0.39 -9.79
C GLN A 136 -5.11 0.38 -9.63
N GLY A 137 -4.47 -0.79 -9.79
CA GLY A 137 -3.02 -0.91 -9.79
C GLY A 137 -2.36 -0.04 -10.86
N GLU A 138 -2.94 0.01 -12.06
CA GLU A 138 -2.47 0.85 -13.17
C GLU A 138 -2.57 2.35 -12.83
N LEU A 139 -3.71 2.79 -12.30
CA LEU A 139 -3.91 4.19 -11.88
C LEU A 139 -2.88 4.60 -10.83
N LEU A 140 -2.72 3.79 -9.78
CA LEU A 140 -1.77 4.09 -8.69
C LEU A 140 -0.32 4.05 -9.16
N ALA A 141 0.05 3.10 -10.01
CA ALA A 141 1.40 3.04 -10.58
C ALA A 141 1.71 4.30 -11.41
N LYS A 142 0.77 4.74 -12.25
CA LYS A 142 0.91 5.98 -13.03
C LYS A 142 0.93 7.22 -12.14
N LEU A 143 0.11 7.26 -11.09
CA LEU A 143 0.07 8.37 -10.15
C LEU A 143 1.42 8.56 -9.46
N VAL A 144 2.03 7.49 -8.93
CA VAL A 144 3.30 7.59 -8.20
C VAL A 144 4.45 8.02 -9.11
N VAL A 145 4.42 7.62 -10.39
CA VAL A 145 5.44 8.01 -11.37
C VAL A 145 5.27 9.46 -11.84
N LEU A 146 4.04 9.86 -12.15
CA LEU A 146 3.75 11.17 -12.77
C LEU A 146 3.59 12.30 -11.73
N LYS A 147 3.06 11.98 -10.54
CA LYS A 147 2.81 12.91 -9.44
C LYS A 147 3.17 12.25 -8.09
N PRO A 148 4.47 12.06 -7.80
CA PRO A 148 4.92 11.37 -6.59
C PRO A 148 4.41 12.00 -5.28
N GLU A 149 4.24 13.32 -5.25
CA GLU A 149 3.66 14.05 -4.11
C GLU A 149 2.20 13.66 -3.87
N HIS A 150 1.40 13.52 -4.93
CA HIS A 150 0.02 13.04 -4.82
C HIS A 150 -0.01 11.59 -4.33
N GLY A 151 0.89 10.73 -4.81
CA GLY A 151 1.01 9.36 -4.33
C GLY A 151 1.30 9.29 -2.83
N ALA A 152 2.24 10.10 -2.34
CA ALA A 152 2.55 10.17 -0.91
C ALA A 152 1.37 10.67 -0.07
N MET A 153 0.69 11.74 -0.53
CA MET A 153 -0.50 12.26 0.16
C MET A 153 -1.65 11.26 0.15
N PHE A 154 -1.84 10.53 -0.96
CA PHE A 154 -2.89 9.53 -1.11
C PHE A 154 -2.78 8.41 -0.07
N VAL A 155 -1.57 7.89 0.18
CA VAL A 155 -1.34 6.78 1.13
C VAL A 155 -1.61 7.21 2.58
N GLY A 156 -1.28 8.45 2.95
CA GLY A 156 -1.48 8.96 4.31
C GLY A 156 -2.87 9.54 4.60
N ARG A 157 -3.80 9.51 3.64
CA ARG A 157 -5.09 10.18 3.75
C ARG A 157 -6.15 9.29 4.39
N ASN A 158 -6.92 9.87 5.31
CA ASN A 158 -8.21 9.32 5.69
C ASN A 158 -9.23 9.69 4.62
N PHE A 159 -9.72 8.71 3.86
CA PHE A 159 -10.59 8.96 2.73
C PHE A 159 -11.95 9.53 3.15
N GLU A 160 -12.48 9.18 4.32
CA GLU A 160 -13.76 9.73 4.81
C GLU A 160 -13.64 11.21 5.20
N LEU A 161 -12.59 11.56 5.94
CA LEU A 161 -12.39 12.93 6.43
C LEU A 161 -11.73 13.87 5.41
N GLY A 162 -11.16 13.32 4.34
CA GLY A 162 -10.49 14.10 3.30
C GLY A 162 -9.20 14.79 3.77
N ARG A 163 -8.60 14.36 4.89
CA ARG A 163 -7.37 14.94 5.44
C ARG A 163 -6.34 13.86 5.76
N THR A 164 -5.07 14.24 5.76
CA THR A 164 -3.99 13.39 6.28
C THR A 164 -4.15 13.27 7.78
N GLU A 165 -4.27 12.04 8.26
CA GLU A 165 -4.44 11.73 9.68
C GLU A 165 -3.60 10.51 10.00
N LEU A 166 -2.82 10.59 11.06
CA LEU A 166 -2.09 9.43 11.56
C LEU A 166 -3.07 8.66 12.45
N PRO A 167 -3.42 7.41 12.12
CA PRO A 167 -4.21 6.58 13.01
C PRO A 167 -3.44 6.39 14.33
N ASP A 168 -4.17 6.20 15.43
CA ASP A 168 -3.55 5.84 16.70
C ASP A 168 -2.70 4.57 16.52
N GLU A 169 -1.46 4.58 17.02
CA GLU A 169 -0.50 3.50 16.77
C GLU A 169 -1.02 2.15 17.28
N THR A 170 -1.75 2.15 18.41
CA THR A 170 -2.29 0.94 19.03
C THR A 170 -3.45 0.38 18.21
N GLU A 171 -4.35 1.24 17.75
CA GLU A 171 -5.46 0.85 16.87
C GLU A 171 -4.97 0.39 15.50
N ALA A 172 -4.00 1.09 14.92
CA ALA A 172 -3.37 0.74 13.64
C ALA A 172 -2.72 -0.64 13.71
N LEU A 173 -2.00 -0.94 14.80
CA LEU A 173 -1.38 -2.26 15.01
C LEU A 173 -2.44 -3.36 15.11
N LYS A 174 -3.47 -3.18 15.95
CA LYS A 174 -4.57 -4.16 16.11
C LYS A 174 -5.31 -4.39 14.80
N SER A 175 -5.59 -3.33 14.05
CA SER A 175 -6.24 -3.40 12.74
C SER A 175 -5.38 -4.21 11.75
N THR A 176 -4.09 -3.91 11.69
CA THR A 176 -3.13 -4.60 10.82
C THR A 176 -2.97 -6.08 11.19
N GLU A 177 -2.92 -6.41 12.48
CA GLU A 177 -2.91 -7.80 12.97
C GLU A 177 -4.19 -8.56 12.63
N GLY A 178 -5.35 -7.93 12.78
CA GLY A 178 -6.64 -8.51 12.39
C GLY A 178 -6.70 -8.76 10.88
N LEU A 179 -6.20 -7.81 10.09
CA LEU A 179 -6.11 -7.92 8.64
C LEU A 179 -5.18 -9.07 8.22
N LEU A 180 -3.98 -9.15 8.82
CA LEU A 180 -3.03 -10.21 8.54
C LEU A 180 -3.59 -11.61 8.84
N ARG A 181 -4.31 -11.76 9.96
CA ARG A 181 -4.99 -13.02 10.30
C ARG A 181 -6.04 -13.41 9.26
N GLY A 182 -6.83 -12.46 8.78
CA GLY A 182 -7.87 -12.72 7.79
C GLY A 182 -7.37 -12.92 6.35
N LEU A 183 -6.09 -12.65 6.06
CA LEU A 183 -5.52 -12.90 4.73
C LEU A 183 -5.13 -14.35 4.48
N GLU A 184 -5.01 -15.15 5.54
CA GLU A 184 -4.68 -16.58 5.45
C GLU A 184 -3.46 -16.83 4.54
N LEU A 185 -2.39 -16.07 4.76
CA LEU A 185 -1.18 -16.15 3.93
C LEU A 185 -0.54 -17.53 3.99
N THR A 186 -0.29 -18.11 2.82
CA THR A 186 0.44 -19.37 2.68
C THR A 186 1.90 -19.22 3.13
N SER A 187 2.53 -20.32 3.53
CA SER A 187 3.95 -20.32 3.92
C SER A 187 4.88 -19.81 2.80
N SER A 188 4.52 -20.08 1.54
CA SER A 188 5.25 -19.55 0.37
C SER A 188 5.14 -18.03 0.28
N GLN A 189 3.93 -17.48 0.43
CA GLN A 189 3.71 -16.04 0.44
C GLN A 189 4.45 -15.36 1.58
N ARG A 190 4.41 -15.93 2.80
CA ARG A 190 5.17 -15.42 3.96
C ARG A 190 6.67 -15.34 3.68
N LYS A 191 7.27 -16.41 3.15
CA LYS A 191 8.69 -16.41 2.74
C LYS A 191 9.01 -15.34 1.71
N ARG A 192 8.14 -15.12 0.72
CA ARG A 192 8.29 -14.06 -0.29
C ARG A 192 8.21 -12.67 0.32
N ILE A 193 7.31 -12.44 1.28
CA ILE A 193 7.21 -11.16 2.01
C ILE A 193 8.49 -10.89 2.80
N VAL A 194 9.00 -11.90 3.52
CA VAL A 194 10.26 -11.78 4.27
C VAL A 194 11.43 -11.45 3.34
N ALA A 195 11.56 -12.15 2.20
CA ALA A 195 12.58 -11.87 1.20
C ALA A 195 12.47 -10.45 0.63
N LEU A 196 11.25 -10.01 0.29
CA LEU A 196 10.97 -8.67 -0.20
C LEU A 196 11.34 -7.60 0.85
N TYR A 197 11.06 -7.86 2.13
CA TYR A 197 11.45 -6.96 3.23
C TYR A 197 12.97 -6.83 3.36
N HIS A 198 13.71 -7.94 3.28
CA HIS A 198 15.18 -7.91 3.33
C HIS A 198 15.78 -7.14 2.15
N GLN A 199 15.22 -7.30 0.95
CA GLN A 199 15.62 -6.52 -0.22
C GLN A 199 15.36 -5.03 0.00
N PHE A 200 14.16 -4.67 0.46
CA PHE A 200 13.80 -3.30 0.79
C PHE A 200 14.75 -2.70 1.84
N GLN A 201 15.03 -3.41 2.94
CA GLN A 201 15.95 -2.95 3.97
C GLN A 201 17.37 -2.71 3.43
N THR A 202 17.86 -3.60 2.57
CA THR A 202 19.18 -3.47 1.94
C THR A 202 19.26 -2.22 1.08
N ASN A 203 18.24 -1.98 0.24
CA ASN A 203 18.14 -0.78 -0.60
C ASN A 203 18.05 0.49 0.26
N MET A 204 17.21 0.49 1.29
CA MET A 204 17.06 1.62 2.21
C MET A 204 18.35 1.94 2.98
N GLN A 205 19.11 0.93 3.39
CA GLN A 205 20.41 1.14 4.01
C GLN A 205 21.40 1.81 3.05
N ARG A 206 21.42 1.40 1.78
CA ARG A 206 22.24 2.03 0.74
C ARG A 206 21.85 3.50 0.54
N ILE A 207 20.56 3.81 0.44
CA ILE A 207 20.05 5.18 0.30
C ILE A 207 20.45 6.03 1.51
N ARG A 208 20.27 5.53 2.74
CA ARG A 208 20.66 6.24 3.97
C ARG A 208 22.15 6.52 4.05
N LYS A 209 22.99 5.53 3.70
CA LYS A 209 24.46 5.73 3.66
C LYS A 209 24.85 6.80 2.64
N ASN A 210 24.23 6.80 1.45
CA ASN A 210 24.46 7.84 0.45
C ASN A 210 24.06 9.22 0.98
N ARG A 211 22.87 9.34 1.58
CA ARG A 211 22.39 10.60 2.18
C ARG A 211 23.31 11.11 3.29
N GLN A 212 23.82 10.22 4.15
CA GLN A 212 24.82 10.59 5.17
C GLN A 212 26.11 11.12 4.56
N HIS A 213 26.60 10.50 3.48
CA HIS A 213 27.79 10.97 2.77
C HIS A 213 27.56 12.35 2.13
N LEU A 214 26.44 12.55 1.44
CA LEU A 214 26.08 13.83 0.83
C LEU A 214 25.89 14.95 1.86
N ASN A 215 25.24 14.67 3.00
CA ASN A 215 25.11 15.63 4.09
C ASN A 215 26.47 16.05 4.65
N LYS A 216 27.42 15.11 4.76
CA LYS A 216 28.78 15.44 5.18
C LYS A 216 29.48 16.32 4.14
N SER A 217 29.37 15.99 2.85
CA SER A 217 29.92 16.82 1.76
C SER A 217 29.35 18.24 1.81
N LEU A 218 28.04 18.38 2.03
CA LEU A 218 27.40 19.69 2.16
C LEU A 218 27.94 20.50 3.35
N GLN A 219 28.14 19.86 4.50
CA GLN A 219 28.75 20.49 5.68
C GLN A 219 30.20 20.92 5.41
N ASP A 220 30.98 20.12 4.68
CA ASP A 220 32.34 20.46 4.30
C ASP A 220 32.37 21.69 3.36
N HIS A 221 31.46 21.77 2.39
CA HIS A 221 31.33 22.94 1.49
C HIS A 221 30.87 24.21 2.22
N LEU A 222 29.93 24.10 3.17
CA LEU A 222 29.48 25.22 4.01
C LEU A 222 30.62 25.79 4.85
N SER A 223 31.44 24.92 5.45
CA SER A 223 32.60 25.32 6.25
C SER A 223 33.65 26.07 5.43
N VAL A 224 33.78 25.76 4.13
CA VAL A 224 34.67 26.47 3.20
C VAL A 224 34.10 27.83 2.80
N ALA A 225 32.78 27.95 2.70
CA ALA A 225 32.10 29.21 2.38
C ALA A 225 32.11 30.22 3.54
N GLU A 226 32.14 29.75 4.80
CA GLU A 226 32.22 30.57 6.01
C GLU A 226 33.65 31.09 6.32
N GLY A 227 34.68 30.55 5.66
CA GLY A 227 36.07 30.98 5.84
C GLY A 227 36.37 32.40 5.32
N GLU A 228 37.37 33.06 5.91
CA GLU A 228 37.73 34.48 5.64
C GLU A 228 37.76 34.84 4.14
N TYR A 229 36.94 35.85 3.80
CA TYR A 229 36.85 36.43 2.47
C TYR A 229 38.15 37.15 2.10
N VAL A 230 38.87 36.64 1.09
CA VAL A 230 40.05 37.32 0.52
C VAL A 230 39.63 38.11 -0.73
N PRO A 231 39.70 39.46 -0.72
CA PRO A 231 39.30 40.29 -1.87
C PRO A 231 40.10 39.96 -3.14
N GLY A 232 39.42 39.80 -4.28
CA GLY A 232 40.03 39.58 -5.60
C GLY A 232 40.11 38.11 -6.06
N ILE A 233 40.18 37.14 -5.14
CA ILE A 233 40.15 35.69 -5.42
C ILE A 233 38.85 35.05 -4.87
N GLY A 234 38.20 35.72 -3.91
CA GLY A 234 37.03 35.23 -3.19
C GLY A 234 35.79 34.94 -4.06
N MET A 235 35.46 35.77 -5.06
CA MET A 235 34.23 35.56 -5.84
C MET A 235 34.23 34.27 -6.66
N HIS A 236 35.37 33.88 -7.27
CA HIS A 236 35.42 32.65 -8.06
C HIS A 236 35.37 31.40 -7.17
N LYS A 237 36.04 31.43 -6.00
CA LYS A 237 35.98 30.36 -5.01
C LYS A 237 34.58 30.19 -4.43
N VAL A 238 33.93 31.30 -4.07
CA VAL A 238 32.54 31.30 -3.58
C VAL A 238 31.58 30.78 -4.66
N ALA A 239 31.69 31.27 -5.90
CA ALA A 239 30.83 30.80 -7.00
C ALA A 239 30.99 29.30 -7.28
N LYS A 240 32.22 28.78 -7.26
CA LYS A 240 32.49 27.36 -7.40
C LYS A 240 31.85 26.55 -6.27
N THR A 241 32.04 26.97 -5.01
CA THR A 241 31.43 26.29 -3.86
C THR A 241 29.90 26.33 -3.92
N THR A 242 29.29 27.43 -4.38
CA THR A 242 27.84 27.50 -4.58
C THR A 242 27.34 26.48 -5.62
N VAL A 243 28.04 26.30 -6.74
CA VAL A 243 27.68 25.30 -7.75
C VAL A 243 27.82 23.88 -7.22
N GLU A 244 28.94 23.57 -6.54
CA GLU A 244 29.16 22.25 -5.92
C GLU A 244 28.09 21.95 -4.85
N MET A 245 27.67 22.96 -4.08
CA MET A 245 26.58 22.83 -3.13
C MET A 245 25.24 22.55 -3.82
N ASP A 246 24.95 23.19 -4.95
CA ASP A 246 23.72 22.97 -5.72
C ASP A 246 23.66 21.54 -6.29
N GLU A 247 24.78 21.03 -6.79
CA GLU A 247 24.90 19.64 -7.23
C GLU A 247 24.60 18.65 -6.08
N VAL A 248 25.20 18.87 -4.91
CA VAL A 248 24.96 18.02 -3.72
C VAL A 248 23.50 18.12 -3.26
N MET A 249 22.88 19.31 -3.30
CA MET A 249 21.46 19.49 -2.96
C MET A 249 20.54 18.75 -3.94
N GLN A 250 20.85 18.78 -5.23
CA GLN A 250 20.09 18.04 -6.23
C GLN A 250 20.24 16.53 -6.05
N GLU A 251 21.44 16.04 -5.71
CA GLU A 251 21.65 14.63 -5.37
C GLU A 251 20.88 14.22 -4.10
N LEU A 252 20.87 15.07 -3.07
CA LEU A 252 20.08 14.85 -1.85
C LEU A 252 18.59 14.72 -2.18
N LYS A 253 18.05 15.60 -3.03
CA LYS A 253 16.66 15.52 -3.51
C LYS A 253 16.40 14.20 -4.23
N ASN A 254 17.31 13.78 -5.12
CA ASN A 254 17.21 12.50 -5.81
C ASN A 254 17.18 11.32 -4.82
N THR A 255 17.89 11.38 -3.69
CA THR A 255 17.80 10.32 -2.66
C THR A 255 16.44 10.20 -1.99
N VAL A 256 15.67 11.29 -1.91
CA VAL A 256 14.30 11.26 -1.37
C VAL A 256 13.35 10.60 -2.38
N ASP A 257 13.51 10.91 -3.66
CA ASP A 257 12.71 10.29 -4.72
C ASP A 257 13.03 8.80 -4.88
N LEU A 258 14.30 8.39 -4.74
CA LEU A 258 14.68 6.98 -4.67
C LEU A 258 14.02 6.27 -3.48
N GLU A 259 14.01 6.89 -2.30
CA GLU A 259 13.32 6.33 -1.12
C GLU A 259 11.84 6.10 -1.39
N ARG A 260 11.14 7.11 -1.94
CA ARG A 260 9.71 6.99 -2.33
C ARG A 260 9.50 5.88 -3.36
N HIS A 261 10.41 5.77 -4.33
CA HIS A 261 10.35 4.72 -5.35
C HIS A 261 10.48 3.32 -4.74
N GLU A 262 11.40 3.11 -3.79
CA GLU A 262 11.54 1.83 -3.09
C GLU A 262 10.29 1.47 -2.28
N TYR A 263 9.66 2.44 -1.62
CA TYR A 263 8.37 2.22 -0.95
C TYR A 263 7.27 1.83 -1.94
N SER A 264 7.19 2.50 -3.09
CA SER A 264 6.22 2.17 -4.14
C SER A 264 6.45 0.75 -4.69
N ASN A 265 7.71 0.37 -4.90
CA ASN A 265 8.07 -0.97 -5.37
C ASN A 265 7.67 -2.05 -4.36
N LEU A 266 7.87 -1.80 -3.06
CA LEU A 266 7.39 -2.68 -1.99
C LEU A 266 5.87 -2.88 -2.08
N CYS A 267 5.10 -1.79 -2.16
CA CYS A 267 3.65 -1.84 -2.27
C CYS A 267 3.19 -2.57 -3.55
N GLY A 268 3.77 -2.23 -4.70
CA GLY A 268 3.45 -2.86 -5.98
C GLY A 268 3.77 -4.36 -5.98
N ALA A 269 4.94 -4.77 -5.47
CA ALA A 269 5.32 -6.17 -5.35
C ALA A 269 4.40 -6.95 -4.41
N PHE A 270 4.04 -6.34 -3.27
CA PHE A 270 3.14 -6.95 -2.28
C PHE A 270 1.77 -7.28 -2.91
N PHE A 271 1.14 -6.32 -3.59
CA PHE A 271 -0.17 -6.52 -4.18
C PHE A 271 -0.17 -7.33 -5.49
N ALA A 272 0.78 -7.07 -6.39
CA ALA A 272 0.76 -7.65 -7.74
C ALA A 272 1.46 -9.01 -7.83
N MET A 273 2.47 -9.27 -7.00
CA MET A 273 3.27 -10.49 -7.11
C MET A 273 3.01 -11.49 -5.99
N ILE A 274 2.70 -11.03 -4.77
CA ILE A 274 2.60 -11.90 -3.59
C ILE A 274 1.14 -12.31 -3.32
N LEU A 275 0.25 -11.34 -3.20
CA LEU A 275 -1.15 -11.61 -2.88
C LEU A 275 -1.93 -12.10 -4.12
N SER A 276 -2.92 -12.95 -3.89
CA SER A 276 -3.96 -13.17 -4.91
C SER A 276 -4.85 -11.93 -5.04
N SER A 277 -5.54 -11.77 -6.17
CA SER A 277 -6.46 -10.65 -6.37
C SER A 277 -7.55 -10.58 -5.30
N LEU A 278 -8.01 -11.72 -4.79
CA LEU A 278 -8.97 -11.80 -3.71
C LEU A 278 -8.37 -11.33 -2.37
N GLN A 279 -7.15 -11.75 -2.03
CA GLN A 279 -6.44 -11.29 -0.83
C GLN A 279 -6.15 -9.78 -0.90
N ALA A 280 -5.74 -9.29 -2.07
CA ALA A 280 -5.49 -7.87 -2.31
C ALA A 280 -6.78 -7.04 -2.14
N ALA A 281 -7.90 -7.49 -2.71
CA ALA A 281 -9.19 -6.84 -2.55
C ALA A 281 -9.65 -6.80 -1.08
N ARG A 282 -9.55 -7.94 -0.37
CA ARG A 282 -9.85 -8.00 1.07
C ARG A 282 -8.98 -7.04 1.88
N THR A 283 -7.70 -6.95 1.54
CA THR A 283 -6.76 -6.01 2.19
C THR A 283 -7.22 -4.57 2.01
N ILE A 284 -7.57 -4.17 0.78
CA ILE A 284 -8.04 -2.83 0.45
C ILE A 284 -9.34 -2.50 1.19
N VAL A 285 -10.36 -3.36 1.07
CA VAL A 285 -11.67 -3.12 1.70
C VAL A 285 -11.58 -3.06 3.22
N ARG A 286 -10.73 -3.90 3.82
CA ARG A 286 -10.53 -3.88 5.28
C ARG A 286 -9.66 -2.73 5.77
N SER A 287 -8.84 -2.12 4.93
CA SER A 287 -8.02 -0.99 5.38
C SER A 287 -8.79 0.34 5.37
N TYR A 288 -9.93 0.39 4.69
CA TYR A 288 -10.81 1.55 4.66
C TYR A 288 -11.18 2.00 6.09
N PRO A 289 -11.08 3.32 6.42
CA PRO A 289 -10.98 4.47 5.52
C PRO A 289 -9.54 4.91 5.16
N PHE A 290 -8.53 4.07 5.39
CA PHE A 290 -7.14 4.33 5.03
C PHE A 290 -6.66 3.45 3.89
N TYR A 291 -5.55 3.85 3.26
CA TYR A 291 -4.83 2.95 2.38
C TYR A 291 -4.15 1.85 3.20
N PRO A 292 -4.04 0.59 2.71
CA PRO A 292 -3.39 -0.47 3.46
C PRO A 292 -1.94 -0.14 3.86
N ASP A 293 -1.63 -0.32 5.15
CA ASP A 293 -0.26 -0.22 5.65
C ASP A 293 0.55 -1.47 5.28
N VAL A 294 1.05 -1.47 4.04
CA VAL A 294 1.88 -2.56 3.51
C VAL A 294 3.15 -2.76 4.33
N MET A 295 3.74 -1.67 4.84
CA MET A 295 4.95 -1.76 5.64
C MET A 295 4.67 -2.41 6.99
N GLY A 296 3.61 -1.98 7.69
CA GLY A 296 3.15 -2.60 8.93
C GLY A 296 2.85 -4.08 8.77
N LEU A 297 2.11 -4.45 7.71
CA LEU A 297 1.84 -5.86 7.38
C LEU A 297 3.12 -6.67 7.17
N THR A 298 4.06 -6.12 6.41
CA THR A 298 5.34 -6.77 6.10
C THR A 298 6.16 -6.99 7.38
N ILE A 299 6.25 -5.97 8.24
CA ILE A 299 6.97 -6.05 9.52
C ILE A 299 6.34 -7.10 10.43
N LEU A 300 5.01 -7.15 10.51
CA LEU A 300 4.30 -8.15 11.33
C LEU A 300 4.56 -9.57 10.83
N VAL A 301 4.52 -9.81 9.52
CA VAL A 301 4.87 -11.12 8.95
C VAL A 301 6.29 -11.52 9.36
N VAL A 302 7.26 -10.63 9.21
CA VAL A 302 8.66 -10.87 9.58
C VAL A 302 8.81 -11.17 11.08
N ARG A 303 8.06 -10.49 11.95
CA ARG A 303 8.06 -10.77 13.40
C ARG A 303 7.51 -12.16 13.68
N THR A 304 6.34 -12.50 13.15
CA THR A 304 5.71 -13.80 13.37
C THR A 304 6.55 -14.96 12.85
N SER A 305 7.23 -14.81 11.71
CA SER A 305 8.10 -15.87 11.19
C SER A 305 9.35 -16.11 12.04
N LYS A 306 9.88 -15.08 12.73
CA LYS A 306 11.00 -15.26 13.66
C LYS A 306 10.61 -16.00 14.94
N GLU A 307 9.38 -15.81 15.40
CA GLU A 307 8.84 -16.51 16.57
C GLU A 307 8.59 -18.00 16.24
N GLU A 308 8.05 -18.29 15.05
CA GLU A 308 7.86 -19.67 14.56
C GLU A 308 9.19 -20.44 14.41
N ASP A 309 10.27 -19.78 13.97
CA ASP A 309 11.61 -20.37 13.86
C ASP A 309 12.26 -20.64 15.24
N LEU A 310 11.87 -19.88 16.29
CA LEU A 310 12.37 -20.08 17.65
C LEU A 310 11.65 -21.22 18.37
N ASP A 311 10.32 -21.34 18.20
CA ASP A 311 9.53 -22.40 18.81
C ASP A 311 9.82 -23.77 18.16
N SER A 312 10.08 -23.82 16.86
CA SER A 312 10.49 -25.06 16.17
C SER A 312 11.91 -25.53 16.50
N GLY A 313 12.73 -24.68 17.14
CA GLY A 313 14.07 -25.02 17.63
C GLY A 313 14.11 -25.61 19.05
N SER A 314 12.99 -25.58 19.80
CA SER A 314 12.95 -26.00 21.21
C SER A 314 12.67 -27.49 21.44
N ASP A 315 12.26 -28.25 20.41
CA ASP A 315 11.84 -29.65 20.56
C ASP A 315 12.96 -30.70 20.39
N CYS A 316 14.23 -30.28 20.32
CA CYS A 316 15.37 -31.20 20.10
C CYS A 316 16.27 -31.46 21.33
N THR A 317 15.86 -31.12 22.55
CA THR A 317 16.62 -31.47 23.78
C THR A 317 15.85 -32.40 24.70
N GLY A 318 15.55 -33.60 24.22
CA GLY A 318 14.78 -34.58 24.98
C GLY A 318 14.99 -36.03 24.56
N ALA A 319 16.20 -36.43 24.16
CA ALA A 319 16.55 -37.84 24.03
C ALA A 319 18.08 -38.03 24.02
N SER A 320 18.70 -38.09 25.19
CA SER A 320 19.97 -38.80 25.40
C SER A 320 20.16 -39.07 26.89
N SER A 321 19.82 -40.32 27.24
CA SER A 321 20.39 -41.20 28.29
C SER A 321 20.53 -40.68 29.71
#